data_AF-A0A074W2R2-F1
#
_entry.id   AF-A0A074W2R2-F1
#
_cell.length_a   1.000
_cell.length_b   1.000
_cell.length_c   1.000
_cell.angle_alpha   90.00
_cell.angle_beta   90.00
_cell.angle_gamma   90.00
#
_symmetry.space_group_name_H-M   'P 1'
#
loop_
_entity.id
_entity.type
_entity.pdbx_description
1 polymer ?
#
loop_
_entity_poly.entity_id
_entity_poly.type
_entity_poly.pdbx_seq_one_letter_code
_entity_poly.pdbx_strand_id
1 'polypeptide(L)'
;MTSARHVVVSTASGTGQAQSFYESHLTDTFKSLGFKEGEHFFVHFTKSEDTITELTRNVFLPAANAGAVLSIILLSGDGGVVDIINAVLTSSRSPDFACPEITLLPLGTGNALANSLGITADDSMGLSTLMQGKSRPVPILRTTFSTGSRLLIHEGSEEAELFNHKGKPTIWGAVVCSWGMHASLVADSDTTEYRKHGVERFQMAAKAALYPEDGSPPHKYRGRVSILRDSEWHELDEKEHAYVLATFVSNLEKNFTISPASKPLDGKLRLIHFGPMSGDEVMAIMTEAYKEGNHVNDDRVRYEEIDGLRIAFDDSEEDGRWRRICVDGKIIRVEKGGWVELVKENTHVLDIVCSAEYV
;
A
#
# COMPACT_ATOMS: atom_id res chain seq x y z
N MET A 1 27.32 -6.63 -17.66
CA MET A 1 26.29 -5.82 -16.96
C MET A 1 26.84 -5.51 -15.60
N THR A 2 26.83 -4.23 -15.21
CA THR A 2 27.17 -3.84 -13.84
C THR A 2 26.05 -4.29 -12.90
N SER A 3 26.40 -4.90 -11.78
CA SER A 3 25.44 -5.29 -10.74
C SER A 3 25.76 -4.56 -9.45
N ALA A 4 24.77 -4.00 -8.78
CA ALA A 4 24.95 -3.35 -7.49
C ALA A 4 23.92 -3.84 -6.47
N ARG A 5 24.36 -4.01 -5.23
CA ARG A 5 23.50 -4.40 -4.11
C ARG A 5 23.39 -3.24 -3.13
N HIS A 6 22.16 -2.93 -2.73
CA HIS A 6 21.88 -1.85 -1.78
C HIS A 6 21.10 -2.42 -0.60
N VAL A 7 21.45 -2.01 0.60
CA VAL A 7 20.69 -2.28 1.82
C VAL A 7 20.09 -0.96 2.27
N VAL A 8 18.77 -0.87 2.32
CA VAL A 8 18.06 0.32 2.78
C VAL A 8 17.43 0.01 4.13
N VAL A 9 17.86 0.74 5.16
CA VAL A 9 17.45 0.54 6.55
C VAL A 9 16.52 1.68 6.96
N SER A 10 15.24 1.37 7.11
CA SER A 10 14.23 2.35 7.50
C SER A 10 14.19 2.55 9.02
N THR A 11 14.94 3.53 9.51
CA THR A 11 15.27 3.73 10.93
C THR A 11 14.06 4.04 11.82
N ALA A 12 13.08 4.80 11.32
CA ALA A 12 11.92 5.25 12.10
C ALA A 12 10.60 4.56 11.71
N SER A 13 10.60 3.69 10.69
CA SER A 13 9.38 3.03 10.24
C SER A 13 8.97 1.88 11.16
N GLY A 14 7.67 1.60 11.20
CA GLY A 14 7.12 0.45 11.91
C GLY A 14 7.41 0.48 13.41
N THR A 15 8.09 -0.56 13.90
CA THR A 15 8.47 -0.70 15.30
C THR A 15 9.80 -0.04 15.65
N GLY A 16 10.44 0.64 14.70
CA GLY A 16 11.77 1.24 14.87
C GLY A 16 12.90 0.22 15.04
N GLN A 17 12.65 -1.06 14.72
CA GLN A 17 13.61 -2.15 14.93
C GLN A 17 14.54 -2.42 13.74
N ALA A 18 14.35 -1.72 12.61
CA ALA A 18 15.09 -2.00 11.38
C ALA A 18 16.61 -1.87 11.54
N GLN A 19 17.06 -0.81 12.23
CA GLN A 19 18.48 -0.60 12.48
C GLN A 19 19.05 -1.68 13.40
N SER A 20 18.38 -1.98 14.52
CA SER A 20 18.83 -3.04 15.42
C SER A 20 18.88 -4.40 14.72
N PHE A 21 17.89 -4.72 13.88
CA PHE A 21 17.90 -5.95 13.08
C PHE A 21 19.07 -6.01 12.09
N TYR A 22 19.34 -4.89 11.40
CA TYR A 22 20.49 -4.78 10.50
C TYR A 22 21.82 -5.06 11.23
N GLU A 23 22.02 -4.39 12.36
CA GLU A 23 23.28 -4.46 13.13
C GLU A 23 23.49 -5.84 13.77
N SER A 24 22.43 -6.48 14.25
CA SER A 24 22.53 -7.72 15.02
C SER A 24 22.34 -9.02 14.22
N HIS A 25 21.61 -8.99 13.11
CA HIS A 25 21.29 -10.21 12.35
C HIS A 25 21.87 -10.16 10.94
N LEU A 26 21.55 -9.11 10.17
CA LEU A 26 21.92 -9.06 8.76
C LEU A 26 23.43 -8.87 8.57
N THR A 27 24.05 -8.00 9.37
CA THR A 27 25.49 -7.75 9.33
C THR A 27 26.29 -9.02 9.60
N ASP A 28 25.92 -9.79 10.62
CA ASP A 28 26.62 -11.03 10.97
C ASP A 28 26.38 -12.13 9.93
N THR A 29 25.17 -12.20 9.37
CA THR A 29 24.86 -13.08 8.24
C THR A 29 25.75 -12.76 7.05
N PHE A 30 25.86 -11.49 6.64
CA PHE A 30 26.71 -11.08 5.52
C PHE A 30 28.19 -11.33 5.77
N LYS A 31 28.69 -11.05 6.98
CA LYS A 31 30.07 -11.38 7.36
C LYS A 31 30.33 -12.88 7.26
N SER A 32 29.40 -13.72 7.73
CA SER A 32 29.54 -15.18 7.68
C SER A 32 29.62 -15.72 6.25
N LEU A 33 28.96 -15.04 5.30
CA LEU A 33 28.98 -15.34 3.87
C LEU A 33 30.16 -14.67 3.13
N GLY A 34 31.01 -13.92 3.83
CA GLY A 34 32.16 -13.23 3.26
C GLY A 34 31.83 -11.92 2.53
N PHE A 35 30.59 -11.42 2.62
CA PHE A 35 30.22 -10.12 2.06
C PHE A 35 30.77 -8.98 2.91
N LYS A 36 31.23 -7.93 2.22
CA LYS A 36 31.80 -6.71 2.82
C LYS A 36 31.12 -5.47 2.26
N GLU A 37 30.76 -4.56 3.15
CA GLU A 37 30.24 -3.24 2.80
C GLU A 37 31.28 -2.44 2.00
N GLY A 38 30.83 -1.69 1.00
CA GLY A 38 31.67 -0.90 0.10
C GLY A 38 32.33 -1.71 -1.03
N GLU A 39 32.47 -3.03 -0.86
CA GLU A 39 32.93 -3.93 -1.93
C GLU A 39 31.77 -4.66 -2.61
N HIS A 40 30.84 -5.22 -1.81
CA HIS A 40 29.78 -6.11 -2.30
C HIS A 40 28.39 -5.49 -2.24
N PHE A 41 28.17 -4.55 -1.32
CA PHE A 41 26.91 -3.84 -1.13
C PHE A 41 27.13 -2.45 -0.50
N PHE A 42 26.14 -1.57 -0.66
CA PHE A 42 26.11 -0.24 -0.06
C PHE A 42 24.94 -0.13 0.92
N VAL A 43 25.16 0.48 2.08
CA VAL A 43 24.14 0.63 3.12
C VAL A 43 23.63 2.06 3.17
N HIS A 44 22.32 2.21 3.33
CA HIS A 44 21.63 3.49 3.36
C HIS A 44 20.68 3.52 4.55
N PHE A 45 20.89 4.43 5.48
CA PHE A 45 19.99 4.66 6.61
C PHE A 45 19.05 5.82 6.29
N THR A 46 17.75 5.63 6.48
CA THR A 46 16.78 6.71 6.27
C THR A 46 16.94 7.81 7.31
N LYS A 47 16.76 9.06 6.89
CA LYS A 47 16.81 10.26 7.75
C LYS A 47 15.48 11.02 7.81
N SER A 48 14.61 10.76 6.84
CA SER A 48 13.30 11.38 6.65
C SER A 48 12.40 10.43 5.85
N GLU A 49 11.12 10.80 5.73
CA GLU A 49 10.14 10.14 4.85
C GLU A 49 10.54 10.20 3.36
N ASP A 50 11.32 11.21 2.95
CA ASP A 50 11.77 11.36 1.56
C ASP A 50 13.00 10.53 1.20
N THR A 51 13.70 9.95 2.18
CA THR A 51 15.03 9.36 1.93
C THR A 51 15.00 8.25 0.88
N ILE A 52 13.98 7.39 0.87
CA ILE A 52 13.87 6.30 -0.12
C ILE A 52 13.57 6.86 -1.51
N THR A 53 12.72 7.89 -1.60
CA THR A 53 12.44 8.61 -2.84
C THR A 53 13.71 9.26 -3.40
N GLU A 54 14.48 9.94 -2.55
CA GLU A 54 15.74 10.58 -2.93
C GLU A 54 16.79 9.57 -3.38
N LEU A 55 16.97 8.47 -2.65
CA LEU A 55 17.87 7.37 -3.05
C LEU A 55 17.46 6.78 -4.40
N THR A 56 16.16 6.60 -4.62
CA THR A 56 15.67 6.09 -5.89
C THR A 56 15.99 7.05 -7.03
N ARG A 57 15.75 8.36 -6.86
CA ARG A 57 16.03 9.38 -7.90
C ARG A 57 17.51 9.58 -8.16
N ASN A 58 18.34 9.56 -7.12
CA ASN A 58 19.74 9.97 -7.20
C ASN A 58 20.71 8.81 -7.39
N VAL A 59 20.31 7.58 -7.03
CA VAL A 59 21.19 6.40 -7.04
C VAL A 59 20.59 5.27 -7.87
N PHE A 60 19.40 4.78 -7.51
CA PHE A 60 18.85 3.56 -8.12
C PHE A 60 18.43 3.80 -9.57
N LEU A 61 17.62 4.83 -9.83
CA LEU A 61 17.13 5.10 -11.18
C LEU A 61 18.24 5.47 -12.17
N PRO A 62 19.24 6.31 -11.84
CA PRO A 62 20.37 6.55 -12.74
C PRO A 62 21.12 5.27 -13.11
N ALA A 63 21.36 4.37 -12.15
CA ALA A 63 22.02 3.10 -12.41
C ALA A 63 21.14 2.14 -13.24
N ALA A 64 19.84 2.04 -12.90
CA ALA A 64 18.86 1.27 -13.66
C ALA A 64 18.78 1.76 -15.11
N ASN A 65 18.73 3.07 -15.34
CA ASN A 65 18.74 3.70 -16.67
C ASN A 65 20.05 3.47 -17.45
N ALA A 66 21.13 3.07 -16.79
CA ALA A 66 22.38 2.66 -17.42
C ALA A 66 22.46 1.15 -17.68
N GLY A 67 21.35 0.41 -17.51
CA GLY A 67 21.29 -1.04 -17.68
C GLY A 67 21.91 -1.84 -16.53
N ALA A 68 22.15 -1.23 -15.37
CA ALA A 68 22.68 -1.93 -14.21
C ALA A 68 21.60 -2.77 -13.53
N VAL A 69 21.93 -4.02 -13.18
CA VAL A 69 21.04 -4.90 -12.42
C VAL A 69 21.16 -4.54 -10.95
N LEU A 70 20.06 -4.03 -10.36
CA LEU A 70 20.01 -3.59 -8.97
C LEU A 70 19.26 -4.60 -8.11
N SER A 71 19.88 -5.00 -7.00
CA SER A 71 19.23 -5.77 -5.94
C SER A 71 19.19 -4.91 -4.68
N ILE A 72 17.97 -4.63 -4.19
CA ILE A 72 17.72 -3.72 -3.08
C ILE A 72 17.12 -4.54 -1.93
N ILE A 73 17.86 -4.71 -0.84
CA ILE A 73 17.37 -5.32 0.39
C ILE A 73 16.76 -4.21 1.24
N LEU A 74 15.43 -4.22 1.34
CA LEU A 74 14.65 -3.16 1.96
C LEU A 74 14.15 -3.61 3.34
N LEU A 75 14.75 -3.06 4.39
CA LEU A 75 14.30 -3.24 5.77
C LEU A 75 13.27 -2.13 6.06
N SER A 76 12.04 -2.36 5.66
CA SER A 76 10.93 -1.39 5.72
C SER A 76 9.58 -2.10 5.73
N GLY A 77 8.50 -1.35 5.53
CA GLY A 77 7.16 -1.86 5.22
C GLY A 77 6.73 -1.48 3.79
N ASP A 78 5.42 -1.56 3.53
CA ASP A 78 4.84 -1.29 2.22
C ASP A 78 5.17 0.12 1.69
N GLY A 79 5.23 1.12 2.57
CA GLY A 79 5.56 2.51 2.20
C GLY A 79 6.89 2.64 1.46
N GLY A 80 7.93 1.92 1.89
CA GLY A 80 9.23 1.96 1.21
C GLY A 80 9.20 1.37 -0.21
N VAL A 81 8.36 0.34 -0.42
CA VAL A 81 8.14 -0.23 -1.76
C VAL A 81 7.42 0.79 -2.66
N VAL A 82 6.38 1.42 -2.12
CA VAL A 82 5.57 2.42 -2.82
C VAL A 82 6.37 3.67 -3.17
N ASP A 83 7.29 4.10 -2.30
CA ASP A 83 8.17 5.23 -2.56
C ASP A 83 9.11 4.94 -3.74
N ILE A 84 9.69 3.73 -3.83
CA ILE A 84 10.48 3.30 -4.99
C ILE A 84 9.62 3.32 -6.26
N ILE A 85 8.44 2.71 -6.24
CA ILE A 85 7.53 2.64 -7.39
C ILE A 85 7.19 4.04 -7.91
N ASN A 86 6.75 4.93 -7.02
CA ASN A 86 6.39 6.29 -7.39
C ASN A 86 7.60 7.09 -7.87
N ALA A 87 8.77 6.96 -7.23
CA ALA A 87 9.98 7.65 -7.66
C ALA A 87 10.42 7.23 -9.08
N VAL A 88 10.27 5.95 -9.44
CA VAL A 88 10.55 5.46 -10.79
C VAL A 88 9.49 5.94 -11.81
N LEU A 89 8.20 5.84 -11.48
CA LEU A 89 7.11 6.20 -12.40
C LEU A 89 6.93 7.70 -12.63
N THR A 90 7.38 8.52 -11.68
CA THR A 90 7.37 10.00 -11.79
C THR A 90 8.62 10.56 -12.47
N SER A 91 9.58 9.70 -12.81
CA SER A 91 10.86 10.08 -13.42
C SER A 91 10.98 9.57 -14.86
N SER A 92 11.95 10.11 -15.59
CA SER A 92 12.26 9.64 -16.95
C SER A 92 13.02 8.31 -16.90
N ARG A 93 12.58 7.34 -17.71
CA ARG A 93 13.24 6.06 -17.92
C ARG A 93 13.91 6.02 -19.29
N SER A 94 15.13 5.52 -19.35
CA SER A 94 15.85 5.33 -20.62
C SER A 94 15.37 4.05 -21.32
N PRO A 95 15.68 3.87 -22.61
CA PRO A 95 15.47 2.59 -23.31
C PRO A 95 16.26 1.42 -22.69
N ASP A 96 17.37 1.73 -22.00
CA ASP A 96 18.25 0.75 -21.35
C ASP A 96 17.85 0.48 -19.89
N PHE A 97 16.67 0.96 -19.44
CA PHE A 97 16.19 0.76 -18.09
C PHE A 97 16.13 -0.73 -17.73
N ALA A 98 16.97 -1.13 -16.77
CA ALA A 98 16.93 -2.44 -16.14
C ALA A 98 16.05 -2.38 -14.87
N CYS A 99 15.01 -3.22 -14.81
CA CYS A 99 14.09 -3.26 -13.68
C CYS A 99 14.82 -3.62 -12.38
N PRO A 100 14.75 -2.77 -11.34
CA PRO A 100 15.28 -3.12 -10.02
C PRO A 100 14.50 -4.29 -9.40
N GLU A 101 15.20 -5.08 -8.60
CA GLU A 101 14.63 -6.12 -7.75
C GLU A 101 14.72 -5.70 -6.29
N ILE A 102 13.64 -5.91 -5.53
CA ILE A 102 13.62 -5.71 -4.08
C ILE A 102 13.45 -7.03 -3.33
N THR A 103 14.20 -7.20 -2.25
CA THR A 103 13.90 -8.18 -1.20
C THR A 103 13.40 -7.44 0.03
N LEU A 104 12.17 -7.71 0.46
CA LEU A 104 11.55 -7.04 1.59
C LEU A 104 11.83 -7.82 2.89
N LEU A 105 12.42 -7.14 3.88
CA LEU A 105 12.50 -7.60 5.26
C LEU A 105 11.44 -6.82 6.07
N PRO A 106 10.34 -7.47 6.51
CA PRO A 106 9.12 -6.80 6.93
C PRO A 106 9.23 -6.22 8.34
N LEU A 107 9.73 -4.98 8.42
CA LEU A 107 9.94 -4.26 9.68
C LEU A 107 9.03 -3.02 9.80
N GLY A 108 7.98 -2.95 8.97
CA GLY A 108 6.86 -2.02 9.10
C GLY A 108 5.77 -2.52 10.08
N THR A 109 4.69 -1.75 10.22
CA THR A 109 3.57 -2.07 11.14
C THR A 109 2.60 -3.09 10.54
N GLY A 110 2.11 -2.85 9.31
CA GLY A 110 1.13 -3.73 8.64
C GLY A 110 1.77 -4.83 7.78
N ASN A 111 2.76 -4.44 6.94
CA ASN A 111 3.50 -5.32 6.03
C ASN A 111 2.58 -6.17 5.14
N ALA A 112 1.59 -5.52 4.52
CA ALA A 112 0.56 -6.16 3.71
C ALA A 112 1.15 -7.01 2.57
N LEU A 113 2.14 -6.48 1.86
CA LEU A 113 2.89 -7.22 0.84
C LEU A 113 3.58 -8.44 1.44
N ALA A 114 4.33 -8.27 2.53
CA ALA A 114 5.10 -9.37 3.09
C ALA A 114 4.21 -10.53 3.58
N ASN A 115 3.09 -10.21 4.23
CA ASN A 115 2.12 -11.21 4.67
C ASN A 115 1.48 -11.93 3.47
N SER A 116 1.15 -11.19 2.41
CA SER A 116 0.49 -11.75 1.23
C SER A 116 1.43 -12.52 0.29
N LEU A 117 2.75 -12.28 0.39
CA LEU A 117 3.78 -12.98 -0.37
C LEU A 117 4.37 -14.19 0.39
N GLY A 118 3.88 -14.48 1.60
CA GLY A 118 4.39 -15.56 2.44
C GLY A 118 5.79 -15.28 3.02
N ILE A 119 6.27 -14.02 2.98
CA ILE A 119 7.58 -13.64 3.54
C ILE A 119 7.59 -13.79 5.07
N THR A 120 6.43 -13.64 5.70
CA THR A 120 6.21 -13.79 7.16
C THR A 120 5.67 -15.17 7.56
N ALA A 121 5.68 -16.14 6.63
CA ALA A 121 5.15 -17.49 6.88
C ALA A 121 6.03 -18.31 7.83
N ASP A 122 7.33 -17.97 7.93
CA ASP A 122 8.27 -18.54 8.87
C ASP A 122 8.81 -17.50 9.86
N ASP A 123 9.60 -17.95 10.83
CA ASP A 123 10.22 -17.09 11.85
C ASP A 123 11.55 -16.47 11.37
N SER A 124 11.90 -16.57 10.09
CA SER A 124 13.16 -16.06 9.53
C SER A 124 13.14 -14.55 9.25
N MET A 125 12.00 -13.89 9.41
CA MET A 125 11.81 -12.46 9.14
C MET A 125 12.20 -12.08 7.71
N GLY A 126 11.95 -12.96 6.74
CA GLY A 126 12.26 -12.77 5.32
C GLY A 126 13.69 -13.15 4.89
N LEU A 127 14.56 -13.58 5.81
CA LEU A 127 15.90 -14.07 5.47
C LEU A 127 15.87 -15.33 4.60
N SER A 128 14.89 -16.22 4.79
CA SER A 128 14.70 -17.38 3.90
C SER A 128 14.41 -16.95 2.46
N THR A 129 13.51 -15.96 2.30
CA THR A 129 13.14 -15.37 1.01
C THR A 129 14.33 -14.68 0.36
N LEU A 130 15.17 -13.96 1.12
CA LEU A 130 16.42 -13.37 0.61
C LEU A 130 17.36 -14.39 -0.01
N MET A 131 17.44 -15.60 0.57
CA MET A 131 18.40 -16.62 0.15
C MET A 131 17.87 -17.55 -0.95
N GLN A 132 16.55 -17.80 -0.98
CA GLN A 132 15.94 -18.86 -1.80
C GLN A 132 14.78 -18.38 -2.67
N GLY A 133 14.37 -17.13 -2.52
CA GLY A 133 13.20 -16.59 -3.20
C GLY A 133 13.40 -16.40 -4.70
N LYS A 134 12.30 -16.09 -5.38
CA LYS A 134 12.27 -15.80 -6.80
C LYS A 134 11.72 -14.40 -7.05
N SER A 135 12.36 -13.72 -7.99
CA SER A 135 11.94 -12.41 -8.47
C SER A 135 10.69 -12.50 -9.32
N ARG A 136 9.72 -11.62 -9.08
CA ARG A 136 8.49 -11.52 -9.85
C ARG A 136 8.02 -10.06 -9.95
N PRO A 137 7.37 -9.66 -11.07
CA PRO A 137 6.84 -8.31 -11.22
C PRO A 137 5.80 -7.97 -10.16
N VAL A 138 5.90 -6.78 -9.60
CA VAL A 138 4.89 -6.22 -8.68
C VAL A 138 3.71 -5.69 -9.50
N PRO A 139 2.47 -6.18 -9.28
CA PRO A 139 1.28 -5.55 -9.83
C PRO A 139 1.11 -4.12 -9.28
N ILE A 140 0.80 -3.18 -10.17
CA ILE A 140 0.69 -1.76 -9.81
C ILE A 140 -0.71 -1.27 -10.15
N LEU A 141 -1.23 -0.43 -9.28
CA LEU A 141 -2.42 0.36 -9.52
C LEU A 141 -2.01 1.80 -9.82
N ARG A 142 -2.69 2.42 -10.79
CA ARG A 142 -2.61 3.85 -11.05
C ARG A 142 -3.90 4.50 -10.62
N THR A 143 -3.79 5.48 -9.73
CA THR A 143 -4.92 6.23 -9.21
C THR A 143 -4.81 7.68 -9.69
N THR A 144 -5.80 8.11 -10.47
CA THR A 144 -5.91 9.48 -10.99
C THR A 144 -7.06 10.20 -10.33
N PHE A 145 -6.89 11.49 -10.11
CA PHE A 145 -7.85 12.31 -9.38
C PHE A 145 -8.24 13.54 -10.18
N SER A 146 -9.33 14.18 -9.75
CA SER A 146 -9.70 15.52 -10.17
C SER A 146 -8.67 16.57 -9.70
N THR A 147 -8.59 17.70 -10.42
CA THR A 147 -7.50 18.70 -10.31
C THR A 147 -7.31 19.28 -8.91
N GLY A 148 -8.38 19.43 -8.13
CA GLY A 148 -8.34 20.01 -6.78
C GLY A 148 -7.91 19.05 -5.67
N SER A 149 -7.54 17.82 -6.02
CA SER A 149 -7.12 16.80 -5.05
C SER A 149 -5.73 17.11 -4.49
N ARG A 150 -5.56 16.78 -3.20
CA ARG A 150 -4.34 17.08 -2.44
C ARG A 150 -3.91 15.88 -1.60
N LEU A 151 -2.61 15.60 -1.60
CA LEU A 151 -2.02 14.61 -0.73
C LEU A 151 -1.92 15.21 0.68
N LEU A 152 -2.47 14.53 1.67
CA LEU A 152 -2.32 14.90 3.07
C LEU A 152 -0.98 14.37 3.58
N ILE A 153 -0.14 15.28 4.08
CA ILE A 153 1.19 14.98 4.62
C ILE A 153 1.28 15.47 6.06
N HIS A 154 2.32 15.03 6.79
CA HIS A 154 2.57 15.41 8.18
C HIS A 154 1.31 15.28 9.07
N GLU A 155 0.76 14.07 9.16
CA GLU A 155 -0.43 13.76 9.97
C GLU A 155 -1.70 14.52 9.52
N GLY A 156 -1.73 14.96 8.26
CA GLY A 156 -2.84 15.72 7.67
C GLY A 156 -2.86 17.20 8.07
N SER A 157 -1.79 17.70 8.69
CA SER A 157 -1.65 19.13 8.99
C SER A 157 -1.26 19.96 7.77
N GLU A 158 -0.68 19.32 6.75
CA GLU A 158 -0.23 19.96 5.52
C GLU A 158 -0.78 19.25 4.27
N GLU A 159 -0.90 20.01 3.17
CA GLU A 159 -1.36 19.52 1.88
C GLU A 159 -0.27 19.69 0.81
N ALA A 160 0.00 18.63 0.06
CA ALA A 160 0.94 18.63 -1.07
C ALA A 160 0.22 18.35 -2.39
N GLU A 161 0.83 18.81 -3.49
CA GLU A 161 0.37 18.45 -4.83
C GLU A 161 0.75 17.02 -5.20
N LEU A 162 -0.15 16.33 -5.88
CA LEU A 162 0.12 15.04 -6.49
C LEU A 162 0.88 15.23 -7.81
N PHE A 163 1.62 14.19 -8.23
CA PHE A 163 2.32 14.22 -9.50
C PHE A 163 1.34 14.38 -10.66
N ASN A 164 1.64 15.30 -11.58
CA ASN A 164 0.82 15.48 -12.79
C ASN A 164 1.25 14.46 -13.86
N HIS A 165 0.45 13.42 -14.05
CA HIS A 165 0.62 12.45 -15.13
C HIS A 165 -0.43 12.71 -16.22
N LYS A 166 0.04 13.10 -17.42
CA LYS A 166 -0.83 13.35 -18.60
C LYS A 166 -1.96 14.34 -18.32
N GLY A 167 -1.67 15.41 -17.57
CA GLY A 167 -2.63 16.47 -17.24
C GLY A 167 -3.51 16.17 -16.02
N LYS A 168 -3.30 15.06 -15.30
CA LYS A 168 -4.11 14.65 -14.16
C LYS A 168 -3.26 14.38 -12.91
N PRO A 169 -3.66 14.88 -11.72
CA PRO A 169 -3.10 14.46 -10.44
C PRO A 169 -3.13 12.93 -10.31
N THR A 170 -1.99 12.31 -10.02
CA THR A 170 -1.82 10.85 -10.06
C THR A 170 -0.87 10.37 -8.97
N ILE A 171 -1.18 9.21 -8.41
CA ILE A 171 -0.29 8.41 -7.56
C ILE A 171 -0.39 6.93 -7.94
N TRP A 172 0.66 6.17 -7.69
CA TRP A 172 0.67 4.72 -7.89
C TRP A 172 0.75 3.97 -6.56
N GLY A 173 0.23 2.76 -6.55
CA GLY A 173 0.34 1.84 -5.43
C GLY A 173 0.54 0.40 -5.90
N ALA A 174 0.71 -0.51 -4.95
CA ALA A 174 0.89 -1.94 -5.14
C ALA A 174 0.04 -2.78 -4.18
N VAL A 175 -0.65 -2.16 -3.21
CA VAL A 175 -1.39 -2.87 -2.16
C VAL A 175 -2.90 -2.65 -2.32
N VAL A 176 -3.36 -1.44 -2.04
CA VAL A 176 -4.76 -1.11 -1.80
C VAL A 176 -5.10 0.33 -2.22
N CYS A 177 -6.28 0.50 -2.81
CA CYS A 177 -6.94 1.79 -2.96
C CYS A 177 -8.33 1.71 -2.33
N SER A 178 -8.69 2.65 -1.47
CA SER A 178 -9.92 2.57 -0.68
C SER A 178 -10.57 3.91 -0.38
N TRP A 179 -11.87 3.84 -0.10
CA TRP A 179 -12.72 4.93 0.36
C TRP A 179 -13.68 4.41 1.45
N GLY A 180 -14.31 5.30 2.19
CA GLY A 180 -15.18 4.97 3.29
C GLY A 180 -14.42 4.74 4.58
N MET A 181 -14.93 3.84 5.41
CA MET A 181 -14.41 3.56 6.74
C MET A 181 -12.92 3.20 6.75
N HIS A 182 -12.42 2.41 5.79
CA HIS A 182 -11.00 2.07 5.72
C HIS A 182 -10.12 3.32 5.55
N ALA A 183 -10.44 4.18 4.58
CA ALA A 183 -9.65 5.39 4.34
C ALA A 183 -9.70 6.37 5.52
N SER A 184 -10.86 6.51 6.16
CA SER A 184 -11.00 7.34 7.37
C SER A 184 -10.19 6.78 8.54
N LEU A 185 -10.25 5.47 8.79
CA LEU A 185 -9.47 4.81 9.84
C LEU A 185 -7.96 4.99 9.65
N VAL A 186 -7.48 4.83 8.41
CA VAL A 186 -6.05 5.02 8.12
C VAL A 186 -5.66 6.48 8.36
N ALA A 187 -6.49 7.43 7.91
CA ALA A 187 -6.20 8.85 8.09
C ALA A 187 -6.27 9.30 9.57
N ASP A 188 -7.28 8.84 10.31
CA ASP A 188 -7.54 9.30 11.68
C ASP A 188 -6.61 8.63 12.71
N SER A 189 -6.06 7.45 12.38
CA SER A 189 -5.06 6.76 13.20
C SER A 189 -3.62 7.22 12.94
N ASP A 190 -3.40 8.09 11.97
CA ASP A 190 -2.06 8.55 11.57
C ASP A 190 -1.61 9.83 12.27
N THR A 191 -1.85 9.91 13.58
CA THR A 191 -1.38 11.00 14.44
C THR A 191 -0.25 10.54 15.36
N THR A 192 0.57 11.48 15.85
CA THR A 192 1.65 11.21 16.81
C THR A 192 1.12 10.49 18.06
N GLU A 193 -0.09 10.82 18.51
CA GLU A 193 -0.71 10.17 19.66
C GLU A 193 -1.05 8.71 19.36
N TYR A 194 -1.74 8.45 18.25
CA TYR A 194 -2.19 7.11 17.87
C TYR A 194 -1.03 6.20 17.47
N ARG A 195 0.03 6.73 16.84
CA ARG A 195 1.23 5.94 16.46
C ARG A 195 1.93 5.28 17.65
N LYS A 196 1.77 5.80 18.88
CA LYS A 196 2.31 5.18 20.10
C LYS A 196 1.70 3.80 20.38
N HIS A 197 0.53 3.51 19.82
CA HIS A 197 -0.22 2.27 20.03
C HIS A 197 0.06 1.21 18.96
N GLY A 198 1.01 1.42 18.04
CA GLY A 198 1.38 0.43 17.03
C GLY A 198 0.19 0.03 16.15
N VAL A 199 -0.11 -1.27 16.06
CA VAL A 199 -1.25 -1.78 15.27
C VAL A 199 -2.60 -1.46 15.94
N GLU A 200 -2.64 -1.35 17.28
CA GLU A 200 -3.89 -1.12 18.03
C GLU A 200 -4.54 0.24 17.69
N ARG A 201 -3.75 1.17 17.14
CA ARG A 201 -4.23 2.48 16.67
C ARG A 201 -5.39 2.38 15.68
N PHE A 202 -5.38 1.35 14.83
CA PHE A 202 -6.42 1.10 13.84
C PHE A 202 -7.71 0.66 14.52
N GLN A 203 -7.63 -0.16 15.58
CA GLN A 203 -8.79 -0.60 16.35
C GLN A 203 -9.43 0.58 17.12
N MET A 204 -8.60 1.48 17.65
CA MET A 204 -9.08 2.69 18.32
C MET A 204 -9.84 3.60 17.36
N ALA A 205 -9.27 3.89 16.18
CA ALA A 205 -9.92 4.69 15.16
C ALA A 205 -11.18 4.02 14.60
N ALA A 206 -11.17 2.68 14.42
CA ALA A 206 -12.36 1.92 14.03
C ALA A 206 -13.49 2.12 15.03
N LYS A 207 -13.20 2.00 16.33
CA LYS A 207 -14.20 2.16 17.38
C LYS A 207 -14.81 3.56 17.38
N ALA A 208 -13.99 4.60 17.22
CA ALA A 208 -14.48 5.98 17.14
C ALA A 208 -15.37 6.22 15.91
N ALA A 209 -15.03 5.63 14.76
CA ALA A 209 -15.82 5.74 13.53
C ALA A 209 -17.13 4.95 13.58
N LEU A 210 -17.15 3.80 14.26
CA LEU A 210 -18.30 2.90 14.36
C LEU A 210 -19.26 3.25 15.49
N TYR A 211 -18.74 3.89 16.54
CA TYR A 211 -19.51 4.31 17.71
C TYR A 211 -19.18 5.78 18.07
N PRO A 212 -19.66 6.76 17.27
CA PRO A 212 -19.49 8.18 17.55
C PRO A 212 -19.95 8.57 18.96
N GLU A 213 -19.20 9.45 19.63
CA GLU A 213 -19.50 9.89 21.01
C GLU A 213 -20.84 10.63 21.14
N ASP A 214 -21.32 11.25 20.07
CA ASP A 214 -22.61 11.93 20.01
C ASP A 214 -23.80 10.96 19.87
N GLY A 215 -23.54 9.64 19.80
CA GLY A 215 -24.54 8.59 19.65
C GLY A 215 -25.14 8.47 18.25
N SER A 216 -24.61 9.21 17.27
CA SER A 216 -25.02 9.08 15.88
C SER A 216 -24.58 7.74 15.27
N PRO A 217 -25.27 7.24 14.22
CA PRO A 217 -24.79 6.07 13.49
C PRO A 217 -23.49 6.35 12.72
N PRO A 218 -22.74 5.31 12.29
CA PRO A 218 -21.56 5.49 11.44
C PRO A 218 -21.86 6.35 10.21
N HIS A 219 -20.86 7.15 9.77
CA HIS A 219 -21.02 8.03 8.62
C HIS A 219 -21.41 7.25 7.36
N LYS A 220 -22.36 7.81 6.61
CA LYS A 220 -22.80 7.27 5.32
C LYS A 220 -22.10 8.04 4.20
N TYR A 221 -21.15 7.39 3.54
CA TYR A 221 -20.34 8.00 2.49
C TYR A 221 -21.15 8.09 1.19
N ARG A 222 -21.34 9.30 0.66
CA ARG A 222 -22.20 9.55 -0.52
C ARG A 222 -21.39 9.74 -1.79
N GLY A 223 -21.76 9.01 -2.84
CA GLY A 223 -21.12 9.11 -4.15
C GLY A 223 -21.63 8.06 -5.13
N ARG A 224 -21.18 8.14 -6.37
CA ARG A 224 -21.41 7.11 -7.40
C ARG A 224 -20.14 6.27 -7.53
N VAL A 225 -20.27 4.97 -7.29
CA VAL A 225 -19.20 4.01 -7.50
C VAL A 225 -19.42 3.31 -8.84
N SER A 226 -18.38 3.22 -9.66
CA SER A 226 -18.39 2.41 -10.88
C SER A 226 -17.19 1.49 -10.91
N ILE A 227 -17.34 0.33 -11.54
CA ILE A 227 -16.31 -0.69 -11.67
C ILE A 227 -16.08 -0.99 -13.14
N LEU A 228 -14.81 -1.22 -13.49
CA LEU A 228 -14.43 -1.63 -14.83
C LEU A 228 -14.40 -3.16 -14.88
N ARG A 229 -15.10 -3.74 -15.85
CA ARG A 229 -15.03 -5.16 -16.18
C ARG A 229 -15.14 -5.33 -17.68
N ASP A 230 -14.35 -6.23 -18.26
CA ASP A 230 -14.40 -6.53 -19.69
C ASP A 230 -14.30 -5.27 -20.58
N SER A 231 -13.51 -4.28 -20.12
CA SER A 231 -13.33 -2.97 -20.74
C SER A 231 -14.55 -2.03 -20.71
N GLU A 232 -15.62 -2.37 -19.98
CA GLU A 232 -16.81 -1.54 -19.79
C GLU A 232 -16.97 -1.07 -18.33
N TRP A 233 -17.41 0.18 -18.17
CA TRP A 233 -17.68 0.75 -16.85
C TRP A 233 -19.14 0.50 -16.46
N HIS A 234 -19.33 -0.16 -15.33
CA HIS A 234 -20.65 -0.42 -14.75
C HIS A 234 -20.80 0.38 -13.46
N GLU A 235 -21.80 1.25 -13.39
CA GLU A 235 -22.15 1.97 -12.17
C GLU A 235 -22.92 1.04 -11.22
N LEU A 236 -22.59 1.10 -9.94
CA LEU A 236 -23.34 0.42 -8.89
C LEU A 236 -24.65 1.18 -8.60
N ASP A 237 -25.71 0.44 -8.28
CA ASP A 237 -27.02 1.04 -7.98
C ASP A 237 -26.98 1.86 -6.69
N GLU A 238 -26.16 1.44 -5.72
CA GLU A 238 -25.99 2.09 -4.44
C GLU A 238 -25.37 3.49 -4.58
N LYS A 239 -25.88 4.46 -3.80
CA LYS A 239 -25.36 5.84 -3.72
C LYS A 239 -24.81 6.21 -2.34
N GLU A 240 -25.00 5.32 -1.37
CA GLU A 240 -24.45 5.43 -0.03
C GLU A 240 -23.58 4.19 0.24
N HIS A 241 -22.46 4.39 0.91
CA HIS A 241 -21.45 3.37 1.13
C HIS A 241 -20.91 3.43 2.55
N ALA A 242 -20.41 2.30 3.06
CA ALA A 242 -19.60 2.27 4.28
C ALA A 242 -18.15 1.89 3.97
N TYR A 243 -17.94 0.98 3.03
CA TYR A 243 -16.64 0.40 2.75
C TYR A 243 -16.49 0.17 1.25
N VAL A 244 -15.44 0.72 0.65
CA VAL A 244 -15.08 0.50 -0.75
C VAL A 244 -13.57 0.29 -0.79
N LEU A 245 -13.12 -0.93 -1.08
CA LEU A 245 -11.69 -1.26 -1.06
C LEU A 245 -11.34 -2.14 -2.26
N ALA A 246 -10.38 -1.71 -3.05
CA ALA A 246 -9.80 -2.50 -4.13
C ALA A 246 -8.34 -2.86 -3.79
N THR A 247 -7.97 -4.14 -3.89
CA THR A 247 -6.66 -4.65 -3.44
C THR A 247 -6.10 -5.72 -4.36
N PHE A 248 -4.77 -5.77 -4.49
CA PHE A 248 -4.05 -6.91 -5.11
C PHE A 248 -3.66 -7.97 -4.08
N VAL A 249 -3.58 -7.60 -2.80
CA VAL A 249 -3.04 -8.45 -1.74
C VAL A 249 -4.13 -9.19 -0.98
N SER A 250 -3.81 -10.33 -0.38
CA SER A 250 -4.74 -11.12 0.43
C SER A 250 -4.89 -10.59 1.85
N ASN A 251 -3.80 -10.10 2.43
CA ASN A 251 -3.67 -9.70 3.82
C ASN A 251 -3.21 -8.24 3.92
N LEU A 252 -3.90 -7.42 4.73
CA LEU A 252 -3.38 -6.08 5.09
C LEU A 252 -2.50 -6.15 6.35
N GLU A 253 -2.71 -7.19 7.17
CA GLU A 253 -1.93 -7.51 8.36
C GLU A 253 -1.89 -9.04 8.53
N LYS A 254 -0.99 -9.55 9.37
CA LYS A 254 -0.73 -11.01 9.53
C LYS A 254 -1.99 -11.86 9.66
N ASN A 255 -2.94 -11.44 10.49
CA ASN A 255 -4.18 -12.19 10.74
C ASN A 255 -5.40 -11.59 10.05
N PHE A 256 -5.25 -10.50 9.30
CA PHE A 256 -6.37 -9.79 8.69
C PHE A 256 -6.42 -10.07 7.19
N THR A 257 -7.20 -11.09 6.81
CA THR A 257 -7.33 -11.54 5.42
C THR A 257 -8.49 -10.81 4.77
N ILE A 258 -8.20 -9.70 4.09
CA ILE A 258 -9.21 -8.86 3.44
C ILE A 258 -9.69 -9.45 2.09
N SER A 259 -8.84 -10.22 1.41
CA SER A 259 -9.14 -10.75 0.08
C SER A 259 -8.68 -12.21 -0.03
N PRO A 260 -9.48 -13.18 0.45
CA PRO A 260 -9.06 -14.58 0.57
C PRO A 260 -8.78 -15.26 -0.78
N ALA A 261 -9.33 -14.77 -1.89
CA ALA A 261 -9.06 -15.31 -3.22
C ALA A 261 -7.82 -14.70 -3.89
N SER A 262 -7.21 -13.65 -3.32
CA SER A 262 -5.98 -13.05 -3.86
C SER A 262 -4.81 -13.99 -3.71
N LYS A 263 -4.07 -14.19 -4.80
CA LYS A 263 -2.83 -14.96 -4.81
C LYS A 263 -1.62 -14.03 -4.96
N PRO A 264 -0.46 -14.41 -4.40
CA PRO A 264 0.78 -13.68 -4.55
C PRO A 264 1.03 -13.25 -6.01
N LEU A 265 1.06 -11.93 -6.25
CA LEU A 265 1.43 -11.32 -7.54
C LEU A 265 0.60 -11.78 -8.75
N ASP A 266 -0.64 -12.24 -8.55
CA ASP A 266 -1.52 -12.72 -9.64
C ASP A 266 -2.06 -11.60 -10.55
N GLY A 267 -1.85 -10.34 -10.17
CA GLY A 267 -2.30 -9.15 -10.91
C GLY A 267 -3.82 -8.96 -10.92
N LYS A 268 -4.57 -9.73 -10.13
CA LYS A 268 -6.03 -9.66 -10.07
C LYS A 268 -6.45 -8.69 -8.97
N LEU A 269 -7.00 -7.55 -9.38
CA LEU A 269 -7.55 -6.55 -8.48
C LEU A 269 -8.94 -7.02 -8.03
N ARG A 270 -9.18 -7.03 -6.71
CA ARG A 270 -10.46 -7.47 -6.14
C ARG A 270 -11.09 -6.36 -5.32
N LEU A 271 -12.39 -6.16 -5.52
CA LEU A 271 -13.23 -5.22 -4.78
C LEU A 271 -13.85 -5.92 -3.58
N ILE A 272 -13.79 -5.26 -2.42
CA ILE A 272 -14.61 -5.53 -1.24
C ILE A 272 -15.48 -4.29 -1.03
N HIS A 273 -16.81 -4.47 -1.05
CA HIS A 273 -17.77 -3.37 -0.93
C HIS A 273 -18.97 -3.74 -0.08
N PHE A 274 -19.40 -2.82 0.77
CA PHE A 274 -20.71 -2.90 1.44
C PHE A 274 -21.27 -1.52 1.78
N GLY A 275 -22.60 -1.46 1.87
CA GLY A 275 -23.37 -0.25 2.18
C GLY A 275 -23.38 0.14 3.67
N PRO A 276 -24.02 1.25 4.03
CA PRO A 276 -24.15 1.69 5.41
C PRO A 276 -24.88 0.68 6.29
N MET A 277 -24.34 0.41 7.47
CA MET A 277 -24.91 -0.46 8.51
C MET A 277 -24.66 0.13 9.89
N SER A 278 -25.24 -0.48 10.93
CA SER A 278 -24.89 -0.14 12.31
C SER A 278 -23.44 -0.50 12.65
N GLY A 279 -22.88 0.12 13.70
CA GLY A 279 -21.53 -0.18 14.17
C GLY A 279 -21.32 -1.67 14.45
N ASP A 280 -22.30 -2.31 15.08
CA ASP A 280 -22.26 -3.74 15.43
C ASP A 280 -22.27 -4.66 14.21
N GLU A 281 -23.05 -4.31 13.17
CA GLU A 281 -23.09 -5.08 11.93
C GLU A 281 -21.78 -4.99 11.16
N VAL A 282 -21.18 -3.80 11.08
CA VAL A 282 -19.86 -3.62 10.45
C VAL A 282 -18.79 -4.36 11.25
N MET A 283 -18.80 -4.28 12.58
CA MET A 283 -17.89 -5.05 13.45
C MET A 283 -18.04 -6.55 13.21
N ALA A 284 -19.27 -7.05 13.10
CA ALA A 284 -19.53 -8.47 12.85
C ALA A 284 -18.92 -8.92 11.51
N ILE A 285 -19.13 -8.15 10.42
CA ILE A 285 -18.53 -8.43 9.11
C ILE A 285 -17.01 -8.39 9.20
N MET A 286 -16.43 -7.29 9.70
CA MET A 286 -14.98 -7.10 9.67
C MET A 286 -14.23 -8.05 10.61
N THR A 287 -14.87 -8.55 11.67
CA THR A 287 -14.30 -9.59 12.55
C THR A 287 -14.13 -10.91 11.79
N GLU A 288 -15.04 -11.25 10.86
CA GLU A 288 -14.90 -12.46 10.04
C GLU A 288 -13.70 -12.39 9.07
N ALA A 289 -13.14 -11.21 8.79
CA ALA A 289 -11.89 -11.09 8.03
C ALA A 289 -10.69 -11.70 8.78
N TYR A 290 -10.75 -11.74 10.12
CA TYR A 290 -9.75 -12.42 10.95
C TYR A 290 -9.91 -13.95 10.99
N LYS A 291 -11.02 -14.47 10.45
CA LYS A 291 -11.30 -15.90 10.32
C LYS A 291 -11.06 -16.32 8.88
N GLU A 292 -9.80 -16.22 8.44
CA GLU A 292 -9.37 -16.62 7.09
C GLU A 292 -10.15 -15.90 5.96
N GLY A 293 -10.61 -14.67 6.22
CA GLY A 293 -11.32 -13.88 5.23
C GLY A 293 -12.79 -14.26 5.03
N ASN A 294 -13.42 -14.97 5.96
CA ASN A 294 -14.81 -15.44 5.86
C ASN A 294 -15.86 -14.32 5.64
N HIS A 295 -15.53 -13.06 5.95
CA HIS A 295 -16.40 -11.90 5.70
C HIS A 295 -16.91 -11.75 4.26
N VAL A 296 -16.17 -12.26 3.26
CA VAL A 296 -16.60 -12.18 1.85
C VAL A 296 -17.78 -13.12 1.52
N ASN A 297 -18.13 -14.03 2.44
CA ASN A 297 -19.27 -14.94 2.29
C ASN A 297 -20.57 -14.38 2.87
N ASP A 298 -20.54 -13.18 3.47
CA ASP A 298 -21.75 -12.50 3.94
C ASP A 298 -22.50 -11.90 2.75
N ASP A 299 -23.81 -12.16 2.63
CA ASP A 299 -24.64 -11.68 1.51
C ASP A 299 -24.67 -10.14 1.37
N ARG A 300 -24.28 -9.42 2.43
CA ARG A 300 -24.20 -7.96 2.42
C ARG A 300 -22.87 -7.43 1.87
N VAL A 301 -21.90 -8.31 1.63
CA VAL A 301 -20.57 -7.98 1.12
C VAL A 301 -20.47 -8.37 -0.34
N ARG A 302 -20.19 -7.38 -1.19
CA ARG A 302 -19.80 -7.58 -2.58
C ARG A 302 -18.31 -7.90 -2.62
N TYR A 303 -17.97 -9.07 -3.12
CA TYR A 303 -16.58 -9.49 -3.37
C TYR A 303 -16.41 -9.97 -4.81
N GLU A 304 -15.61 -9.26 -5.61
CA GLU A 304 -15.43 -9.61 -7.02
C GLU A 304 -14.13 -9.09 -7.63
N GLU A 305 -13.66 -9.78 -8.68
CA GLU A 305 -12.55 -9.32 -9.51
C GLU A 305 -13.00 -8.14 -10.39
N ILE A 306 -12.18 -7.09 -10.44
CA ILE A 306 -12.41 -5.88 -11.23
C ILE A 306 -11.13 -5.48 -11.97
N ASP A 307 -11.25 -4.68 -13.02
CA ASP A 307 -10.11 -4.09 -13.73
C ASP A 307 -9.81 -2.65 -13.30
N GLY A 308 -10.75 -2.02 -12.59
CA GLY A 308 -10.69 -0.63 -12.16
C GLY A 308 -11.90 -0.19 -11.34
N LEU A 309 -11.76 0.94 -10.67
CA LEU A 309 -12.74 1.51 -9.75
C LEU A 309 -12.81 3.03 -9.99
N ARG A 310 -14.02 3.59 -10.09
CA ARG A 310 -14.29 5.02 -10.15
C ARG A 310 -15.19 5.42 -9.00
N ILE A 311 -14.91 6.57 -8.42
CA ILE A 311 -15.75 7.18 -7.40
C ILE A 311 -15.94 8.64 -7.78
N ALA A 312 -17.19 9.05 -8.00
CA ALA A 312 -17.58 10.44 -8.12
C ALA A 312 -18.31 10.86 -6.84
N PHE A 313 -17.76 11.84 -6.12
CA PHE A 313 -18.31 12.25 -4.83
C PHE A 313 -19.56 13.09 -5.00
N ASP A 314 -20.50 12.93 -4.07
CA ASP A 314 -21.72 13.74 -4.05
C ASP A 314 -21.43 15.17 -3.55
N ASP A 315 -22.12 16.17 -4.11
CA ASP A 315 -21.96 17.57 -3.70
C ASP A 315 -22.47 17.84 -2.28
N SER A 316 -23.28 16.95 -1.70
CA SER A 316 -23.72 17.03 -0.30
C SER A 316 -22.63 16.68 0.72
N GLU A 317 -21.53 16.04 0.29
CA GLU A 317 -20.35 15.86 1.13
C GLU A 317 -19.61 17.21 1.19
N GLU A 318 -19.90 18.01 2.21
CA GLU A 318 -19.23 19.31 2.41
C GLU A 318 -17.85 19.12 3.06
N ASP A 319 -17.76 18.31 4.11
CA ASP A 319 -16.55 18.10 4.88
C ASP A 319 -15.55 17.22 4.14
N GLY A 320 -14.35 17.75 3.88
CA GLY A 320 -13.29 17.06 3.12
C GLY A 320 -12.89 15.71 3.67
N ARG A 321 -13.10 15.45 4.97
CA ARG A 321 -12.74 14.17 5.61
C ARG A 321 -13.48 12.97 5.01
N TRP A 322 -14.67 13.17 4.46
CA TRP A 322 -15.48 12.12 3.86
C TRP A 322 -15.13 11.83 2.40
N ARG A 323 -14.28 12.68 1.80
CA ARG A 323 -13.74 12.52 0.44
C ARG A 323 -12.26 12.15 0.45
N ARG A 324 -11.81 11.48 1.52
CA ARG A 324 -10.45 10.95 1.66
C ARG A 324 -10.35 9.59 0.97
N ILE A 325 -9.38 9.46 0.08
CA ILE A 325 -8.97 8.21 -0.54
C ILE A 325 -7.66 7.76 0.10
N CYS A 326 -7.56 6.48 0.45
CA CYS A 326 -6.30 5.89 0.88
C CYS A 326 -5.71 5.06 -0.26
N VAL A 327 -4.47 5.36 -0.65
CA VAL A 327 -3.66 4.56 -1.58
C VAL A 327 -2.40 4.11 -0.84
N ASP A 328 -2.32 2.83 -0.51
CA ASP A 328 -1.21 2.22 0.25
C ASP A 328 -0.81 2.98 1.52
N GLY A 329 -1.79 3.49 2.26
CA GLY A 329 -1.57 4.28 3.47
C GLY A 329 -1.39 5.78 3.24
N LYS A 330 -1.17 6.23 2.00
CA LYS A 330 -1.14 7.66 1.64
C LYS A 330 -2.57 8.18 1.49
N ILE A 331 -2.87 9.29 2.16
CA ILE A 331 -4.23 9.85 2.19
C ILE A 331 -4.34 11.02 1.24
N ILE A 332 -5.33 10.98 0.34
CA ILE A 332 -5.62 12.01 -0.64
C ILE A 332 -7.00 12.58 -0.35
N ARG A 333 -7.08 13.88 -0.08
CA ARG A 333 -8.36 14.60 0.02
C ARG A 333 -8.79 15.06 -1.36
N VAL A 334 -9.96 14.62 -1.79
CA VAL A 334 -10.58 15.06 -3.05
C VAL A 334 -11.43 16.31 -2.80
N GLU A 335 -11.42 17.25 -3.74
CA GLU A 335 -12.25 18.45 -3.69
C GLU A 335 -13.75 18.11 -3.75
N LYS A 336 -14.59 19.08 -3.37
CA LYS A 336 -16.05 18.94 -3.47
C LYS A 336 -16.47 18.68 -4.93
N GLY A 337 -17.35 17.71 -5.13
CA GLY A 337 -17.79 17.26 -6.47
C GLY A 337 -16.69 16.64 -7.32
N GLY A 338 -15.51 16.36 -6.73
CA GLY A 338 -14.38 15.75 -7.43
C GLY A 338 -14.59 14.26 -7.70
N TRP A 339 -13.55 13.62 -8.20
CA TRP A 339 -13.58 12.19 -8.53
C TRP A 339 -12.21 11.54 -8.40
N VAL A 340 -12.22 10.21 -8.28
CA VAL A 340 -11.05 9.35 -8.37
C VAL A 340 -11.30 8.19 -9.33
N GLU A 341 -10.27 7.81 -10.09
CA GLU A 341 -10.25 6.63 -10.96
C GLU A 341 -8.98 5.82 -10.70
N LEU A 342 -9.18 4.56 -10.36
CA LEU A 342 -8.19 3.52 -10.16
C LEU A 342 -8.24 2.55 -11.35
N VAL A 343 -7.10 2.21 -11.92
CA VAL A 343 -6.97 1.13 -12.91
C VAL A 343 -5.67 0.35 -12.70
N LYS A 344 -5.62 -0.88 -13.20
CA LYS A 344 -4.36 -1.64 -13.28
C LYS A 344 -3.36 -0.93 -14.20
N GLU A 345 -2.11 -0.83 -13.76
CA GLU A 345 -1.01 -0.24 -14.51
C GLU A 345 -0.21 -1.34 -15.21
N ASN A 346 -0.09 -1.25 -16.54
CA ASN A 346 0.59 -2.26 -17.36
C ASN A 346 2.11 -2.01 -17.48
N THR A 347 2.68 -1.26 -16.53
CA THR A 347 4.08 -0.86 -16.55
C THR A 347 4.88 -1.70 -15.56
N HIS A 348 5.92 -2.38 -16.04
CA HIS A 348 6.89 -3.09 -15.22
C HIS A 348 8.01 -2.13 -14.76
N VAL A 349 8.09 -1.87 -13.46
CA VAL A 349 9.10 -0.96 -12.86
C VAL A 349 9.83 -1.52 -11.64
N LEU A 350 9.32 -2.60 -11.07
CA LEU A 350 9.87 -3.19 -9.86
C LEU A 350 9.54 -4.68 -9.84
N ASP A 351 10.55 -5.50 -9.57
CA ASP A 351 10.37 -6.89 -9.17
C ASP A 351 10.51 -7.02 -7.65
N ILE A 352 9.78 -7.95 -7.05
CA ILE A 352 9.93 -8.33 -5.65
C ILE A 352 10.28 -9.81 -5.52
N VAL A 353 11.21 -10.10 -4.62
CA VAL A 353 11.58 -11.47 -4.26
C VAL A 353 10.54 -12.02 -3.30
N CYS A 354 9.92 -13.13 -3.68
CA CYS A 354 8.91 -13.85 -2.89
C CYS A 354 9.29 -15.33 -2.75
N SER A 355 8.66 -16.03 -1.80
CA SER A 355 8.96 -17.44 -1.56
C SER A 355 8.60 -18.30 -2.77
N ALA A 356 9.46 -19.26 -3.10
CA ALA A 356 9.32 -20.10 -4.29
C ALA A 356 8.08 -21.01 -4.28
N GLU A 357 7.49 -21.25 -3.11
CA GLU A 357 6.26 -22.06 -2.93
C GLU A 357 4.98 -21.29 -3.29
N TYR A 358 5.08 -19.96 -3.41
CA TYR A 358 3.98 -19.05 -3.69
C TYR A 358 3.93 -18.59 -5.16
N VAL A 359 4.68 -19.30 -6.02
CA VAL A 359 4.99 -18.94 -7.41
C VAL A 359 4.48 -19.95 -8.42
#